data_AF-A0A1B1UR49-F1
#
_entry.id   AF-A0A1B1UR49-F1
#
_cell.length_a   1.000
_cell.length_b   1.000
_cell.length_c   1.000
_cell.angle_alpha   90.00
_cell.angle_beta   90.00
_cell.angle_gamma   90.00
#
_symmetry.space_group_name_H-M   'P 1'
#
loop_
_entity.id
_entity.type
_entity.pdbx_description
1 polymer ?
#
loop_
_entity_poly.entity_id
_entity_poly.type
_entity_poly.pdbx_seq_one_letter_code
_entity_poly.pdbx_strand_id
1 'polypeptide(L)'
;MPIGEYVSPDGQLKFLVTCSDGDWTIGFDGFPWHTHGSILATLSGLEEVPAVERFLADLIGNVSVIALTRISGELTDVWVTDDPEEAHRDCRKYGQAEETIEFRLWNGTPINI
;
A
#
# COMPACT_ATOMS: atom_id res chain seq x y z
N MET A 1 18.29 8.12 -1.53
CA MET A 1 18.03 7.76 -0.12
C MET A 1 16.58 8.10 0.18
N PRO A 2 15.83 7.23 0.88
CA PRO A 2 14.49 7.59 1.32
C PRO A 2 14.56 8.79 2.26
N ILE A 3 13.60 9.70 2.11
CA ILE A 3 13.41 10.85 2.98
C ILE A 3 12.48 10.50 4.16
N GLY A 4 11.71 9.40 4.03
CA GLY A 4 10.96 8.77 5.11
C GLY A 4 10.96 7.25 4.99
N GLU A 5 11.14 6.56 6.11
CA GLU A 5 10.99 5.11 6.23
C GLU A 5 10.06 4.79 7.40
N TYR A 6 9.08 3.93 7.15
CA TYR A 6 8.11 3.51 8.15
C TYR A 6 8.04 1.99 8.17
N VAL A 7 8.19 1.38 9.34
CA VAL A 7 8.06 -0.07 9.50
C VAL A 7 6.77 -0.35 10.26
N SER A 8 6.00 -1.32 9.78
CA SER A 8 4.76 -1.72 10.45
C SER A 8 5.06 -2.22 11.87
N PRO A 9 4.15 -2.03 12.84
CA PRO A 9 4.37 -2.48 14.23
C PRO A 9 4.71 -3.97 14.38
N ASP A 10 4.25 -4.82 13.46
CA ASP A 10 4.57 -6.25 13.43
C ASP A 10 5.85 -6.60 12.64
N GLY A 11 6.53 -5.58 12.10
CA GLY A 11 7.80 -5.72 11.38
C GLY A 11 7.69 -6.34 9.99
N GLN A 12 6.48 -6.64 9.49
CA GLN A 12 6.29 -7.37 8.23
C GLN A 12 6.35 -6.47 6.99
N LEU A 13 5.98 -5.20 7.10
CA LEU A 13 5.95 -4.27 5.99
C LEU A 13 6.87 -3.08 6.28
N LYS A 14 7.58 -2.63 5.25
CA LYS A 14 8.27 -1.34 5.25
C LYS A 14 7.68 -0.47 4.15
N PHE A 15 7.41 0.78 4.45
CA PHE A 15 6.92 1.79 3.52
C PHE A 15 7.98 2.88 3.35
N LEU A 16 8.27 3.22 2.11
CA LEU A 16 9.32 4.16 1.74
C LEU A 16 8.71 5.41 1.10
N VAL A 17 9.30 6.55 1.44
CA VAL A 17 9.01 7.84 0.82
C VAL A 17 10.31 8.36 0.23
N THR A 18 10.33 8.57 -1.08
CA THR A 18 11.48 9.14 -1.79
C THR A 18 11.04 10.41 -2.53
N CYS A 19 11.96 11.35 -2.68
CA CYS A 19 11.78 12.51 -3.53
C CYS A 19 13.06 12.65 -4.35
N SER A 20 12.99 12.25 -5.63
CA SER A 20 14.12 12.34 -6.57
C SER A 20 13.75 13.35 -7.64
N ASP A 21 14.60 14.36 -7.85
CA ASP A 21 14.37 15.43 -8.84
C ASP A 21 13.01 16.15 -8.70
N GLY A 22 12.46 16.21 -7.48
CA GLY A 22 11.18 16.83 -7.17
C GLY A 22 9.96 15.93 -7.38
N ASP A 23 10.12 14.70 -7.87
CA ASP A 23 9.03 13.73 -7.97
C ASP A 23 8.96 12.89 -6.69
N TRP A 24 7.81 12.96 -6.02
CA TRP A 24 7.52 12.17 -4.84
C TRP A 24 7.08 10.78 -5.24
N THR A 25 7.76 9.76 -4.76
CA THR A 25 7.38 8.36 -4.95
C THR A 25 7.22 7.69 -3.60
N ILE A 26 6.10 6.99 -3.42
CA ILE A 26 5.81 6.26 -2.18
C ILE A 26 5.34 4.84 -2.47
N GLY A 27 5.79 3.87 -1.69
CA GLY A 27 5.46 2.47 -1.91
C GLY A 27 6.01 1.55 -0.84
N PHE A 28 5.69 0.26 -0.95
CA PHE A 28 6.22 -0.76 -0.04
C PHE A 28 7.61 -1.22 -0.49
N ASP A 29 8.56 -1.30 0.46
CA ASP A 29 9.90 -1.79 0.19
C ASP A 29 9.86 -3.25 -0.29
N GLY A 30 10.54 -3.53 -1.41
CA GLY A 30 10.58 -4.87 -1.99
C GLY A 30 9.36 -5.26 -2.84
N PHE A 31 8.37 -4.38 -3.00
CA PHE A 31 7.16 -4.65 -3.81
C PHE A 31 7.02 -3.67 -4.97
N PRO A 32 6.40 -4.09 -6.09
CA PRO A 32 6.30 -3.26 -7.29
C PRO A 32 5.34 -2.08 -7.13
N TRP A 33 4.35 -2.19 -6.24
CA TRP A 33 3.35 -1.15 -6.05
C TRP A 33 3.95 0.12 -5.45
N HIS A 34 3.70 1.23 -6.14
CA HIS A 34 3.99 2.57 -5.68
C HIS A 34 3.00 3.56 -6.30
N THR A 35 2.91 4.74 -5.72
CA THR A 35 2.20 5.89 -6.31
C THR A 35 3.07 7.14 -6.24
N HIS A 36 2.64 8.17 -6.96
CA HIS A 36 3.34 9.44 -7.05
C HIS A 36 2.61 10.53 -6.27
N GLY A 37 3.35 11.50 -5.72
CA GLY A 37 2.77 12.64 -5.02
C GLY A 37 1.83 13.46 -5.90
N SER A 38 2.13 13.60 -7.20
CA SER A 38 1.27 14.26 -8.19
C SER A 38 -0.07 13.56 -8.39
N ILE A 39 -0.09 12.22 -8.33
CA ILE A 39 -1.33 11.42 -8.37
C ILE A 39 -2.14 11.67 -7.09
N LEU A 40 -1.49 11.60 -5.93
CA LEU A 40 -2.15 11.85 -4.65
C LEU A 40 -2.71 13.28 -4.55
N ALA A 41 -1.98 14.27 -5.04
CA ALA A 41 -2.44 15.66 -5.14
C ALA A 41 -3.72 15.75 -5.95
N THR A 42 -3.73 15.12 -7.13
CA THR A 42 -4.88 15.11 -8.03
C THR A 42 -6.10 14.44 -7.39
N LEU A 43 -5.92 13.31 -6.71
CA LEU A 43 -7.02 12.56 -6.09
C LEU A 43 -7.57 13.27 -4.83
N SER A 44 -6.72 13.90 -4.04
CA SER A 44 -7.11 14.57 -2.80
C SER A 44 -7.56 16.03 -2.99
N GLY A 45 -7.20 16.65 -4.11
CA GLY A 45 -7.36 18.09 -4.33
C GLY A 45 -6.40 18.96 -3.51
N LEU A 46 -5.36 18.37 -2.92
CA LEU A 46 -4.31 19.05 -2.16
C LEU A 46 -3.06 19.27 -3.03
N GLU A 47 -2.17 20.14 -2.58
CA GLU A 47 -0.80 20.20 -3.09
C GLU A 47 -0.05 18.89 -2.77
N GLU A 48 1.00 18.58 -3.52
CA GLU A 48 1.70 17.28 -3.44
C GLU A 48 2.18 16.91 -2.04
N VAL A 49 2.88 17.81 -1.35
CA VAL A 49 3.44 17.51 -0.02
C VAL A 49 2.32 17.20 1.00
N PRO A 50 1.29 18.06 1.18
CA PRO A 50 0.15 17.73 2.03
C PRO A 50 -0.59 16.45 1.62
N ALA A 51 -0.67 16.13 0.32
CA ALA A 51 -1.31 14.91 -0.16
C ALA A 51 -0.52 13.66 0.26
N VAL A 52 0.80 13.69 0.15
CA VAL A 52 1.70 12.62 0.63
C VAL A 52 1.60 12.48 2.15
N GLU A 53 1.65 13.58 2.89
CA GLU A 53 1.51 13.56 4.36
C GLU A 53 0.16 12.99 4.79
N ARG A 54 -0.92 13.35 4.10
CA ARG A 54 -2.26 12.82 4.36
C ARG A 54 -2.32 11.31 4.13
N PHE A 55 -1.81 10.85 2.99
CA PHE A 55 -1.77 9.43 2.67
C PHE A 55 -1.00 8.63 3.73
N LEU A 56 0.16 9.12 4.16
CA LEU A 56 0.95 8.49 5.21
C LEU A 56 0.21 8.47 6.55
N ALA A 57 -0.48 9.55 6.90
CA ALA A 57 -1.28 9.61 8.12
C ALA A 57 -2.43 8.59 8.11
N ASP A 58 -3.11 8.43 6.99
CA ASP A 58 -4.18 7.44 6.84
C ASP A 58 -3.63 6.00 6.88
N LEU A 59 -2.49 5.73 6.24
CA LEU A 59 -1.82 4.43 6.29
C LEU A 59 -1.41 4.07 7.73
N ILE A 60 -0.57 4.91 8.35
CA ILE A 60 0.00 4.64 9.68
C ILE A 60 -1.08 4.70 10.77
N GLY A 61 -2.12 5.51 10.55
CA GLY A 61 -3.28 5.66 11.42
C GLY A 61 -4.27 4.49 11.38
N ASN A 62 -4.00 3.44 10.59
CA ASN A 62 -4.89 2.29 10.39
C ASN A 62 -6.24 2.66 9.75
N VAL A 63 -6.23 3.64 8.84
CA VAL A 63 -7.39 4.02 8.02
C VAL A 63 -7.35 3.32 6.67
N SER A 64 -6.19 3.31 6.01
CA SER A 64 -6.03 2.66 4.70
C SER A 64 -6.00 1.14 4.81
N VAL A 65 -6.66 0.46 3.87
CA VAL A 65 -6.63 -1.00 3.76
C VAL A 65 -5.46 -1.42 2.87
N ILE A 66 -4.69 -2.39 3.36
CA ILE A 66 -3.56 -2.99 2.65
C ILE A 66 -3.99 -4.37 2.18
N ALA A 67 -3.87 -4.62 0.88
CA ALA A 67 -4.04 -5.93 0.28
C ALA A 67 -2.67 -6.61 0.12
N LEU A 68 -2.65 -7.93 0.31
CA LEU A 68 -1.47 -8.78 0.20
C LEU A 68 -1.83 -10.01 -0.61
N THR A 69 -1.08 -10.30 -1.67
CA THR A 69 -1.21 -11.58 -2.37
C THR A 69 -0.09 -12.53 -1.99
N ARG A 70 -0.44 -13.80 -1.93
CA ARG A 70 0.51 -14.89 -1.71
C ARG A 70 0.31 -15.96 -2.75
N ILE A 71 1.41 -16.54 -3.22
CA ILE A 71 1.40 -17.74 -4.06
C ILE A 71 2.12 -18.83 -3.29
N SER A 72 1.42 -19.95 -3.05
CA SER A 72 1.93 -21.06 -2.24
C SER A 72 2.48 -20.61 -0.86
N GLY A 73 1.87 -19.56 -0.28
CA GLY A 73 2.21 -18.99 1.03
C GLY A 73 3.29 -17.90 1.02
N GLU A 74 4.02 -17.73 -0.08
CA GLU A 74 5.05 -16.69 -0.22
C GLU A 74 4.40 -15.35 -0.58
N LEU A 75 4.79 -14.25 0.09
CA LEU A 75 4.23 -12.92 -0.16
C LEU A 75 4.76 -12.38 -1.49
N THR A 76 3.85 -12.14 -2.44
CA THR A 76 4.21 -11.77 -3.82
C THR A 76 3.93 -10.32 -4.16
N ASP A 77 2.85 -9.75 -3.62
CA ASP A 77 2.50 -8.34 -3.85
C ASP A 77 1.82 -7.71 -2.64
N VAL A 78 1.96 -6.40 -2.53
CA VAL A 78 1.40 -5.59 -1.44
C VAL A 78 1.00 -4.21 -1.99
N TRP A 79 -0.25 -3.81 -1.78
CA TRP A 79 -0.73 -2.49 -2.21
C TRP A 79 -1.79 -1.91 -1.27
N VAL A 80 -2.01 -0.60 -1.36
CA VAL A 80 -3.15 0.06 -0.71
C VAL A 80 -4.35 0.02 -1.65
N THR A 81 -5.52 -0.37 -1.13
CA THR A 81 -6.77 -0.45 -1.90
C THR A 81 -7.91 0.30 -1.21
N ASP A 82 -8.72 0.97 -2.02
CA ASP A 82 -9.98 1.61 -1.60
C ASP A 82 -11.20 0.68 -1.81
N ASP A 83 -11.03 -0.40 -2.58
CA ASP A 83 -12.06 -1.43 -2.81
C ASP A 83 -11.48 -2.84 -2.57
N PRO A 84 -11.48 -3.31 -1.32
CA PRO A 84 -11.02 -4.66 -0.98
C PRO A 84 -11.88 -5.76 -1.62
N GLU A 85 -13.18 -5.53 -1.82
CA GLU A 85 -14.07 -6.53 -2.39
C GLU A 85 -13.78 -6.76 -3.88
N GLU A 86 -13.53 -5.69 -4.64
CA GLU A 86 -13.10 -5.77 -6.03
C GLU A 86 -11.78 -6.50 -6.15
N ALA A 87 -10.77 -6.11 -5.36
CA ALA A 87 -9.49 -6.81 -5.30
C ALA A 87 -9.66 -8.33 -5.01
N HIS A 88 -10.55 -8.69 -4.09
CA HIS A 88 -10.84 -10.09 -3.78
C HIS A 88 -11.57 -10.84 -4.91
N ARG A 89 -12.47 -10.17 -5.64
CA ARG A 89 -13.11 -10.74 -6.84
C ARG A 89 -12.10 -10.95 -7.96
N ASP A 90 -11.21 -9.99 -8.18
CA ASP A 90 -10.21 -10.04 -9.25
C ASP A 90 -9.16 -11.11 -9.01
N CYS A 91 -8.64 -11.23 -7.79
CA CYS A 91 -7.74 -12.32 -7.42
C CYS A 91 -8.40 -13.69 -7.69
N ARG A 92 -9.68 -13.87 -7.33
CA ARG A 92 -10.40 -15.13 -7.61
C ARG A 92 -10.63 -15.39 -9.09
N LYS A 93 -10.75 -14.35 -9.92
CA LYS A 93 -11.12 -14.48 -11.34
C LYS A 93 -9.91 -14.58 -12.25
N TYR A 94 -8.84 -13.84 -11.94
CA TYR A 94 -7.67 -13.66 -12.79
C TYR A 94 -6.36 -14.09 -12.13
N GLY A 95 -6.37 -14.41 -10.84
CA GLY A 95 -5.19 -14.85 -10.11
C GLY A 95 -4.66 -16.21 -10.58
N GLN A 96 -3.43 -16.48 -10.17
CA GLN A 96 -2.73 -17.73 -10.44
C GLN A 96 -3.28 -18.88 -9.59
N ALA A 97 -2.95 -20.12 -9.98
CA ALA A 97 -3.26 -21.28 -9.13
C ALA A 97 -2.56 -21.15 -7.78
N GLU A 98 -3.28 -21.42 -6.69
CA GLU A 98 -2.81 -21.25 -5.30
C GLU A 98 -2.55 -19.80 -4.88
N GLU A 99 -2.95 -18.82 -5.70
CA GLU A 99 -2.91 -17.43 -5.29
C GLU A 99 -4.03 -17.14 -4.28
N THR A 100 -3.66 -16.53 -3.17
CA THR A 100 -4.58 -16.07 -2.12
C THR A 100 -4.38 -14.58 -1.89
N ILE A 101 -5.45 -13.88 -1.55
CA ILE A 101 -5.41 -12.48 -1.17
C ILE A 101 -5.92 -12.29 0.26
N GLU A 102 -5.18 -11.50 1.03
CA GLU A 102 -5.45 -11.14 2.42
C GLU A 102 -5.52 -9.61 2.55
N PHE A 103 -6.25 -9.13 3.55
CA PHE A 103 -6.38 -7.70 3.82
C PHE A 103 -6.05 -7.40 5.28
N ARG A 104 -5.39 -6.26 5.52
CA ARG A 104 -5.02 -5.81 6.86
C ARG A 104 -4.86 -4.31 6.94
N LEU A 105 -4.80 -3.81 8.16
CA LEU A 105 -4.35 -2.46 8.49
C LEU A 105 -2.83 -2.45 8.73
N TRP A 106 -2.27 -1.24 8.83
CA TRP A 106 -0.83 -1.04 9.04
C TRP A 106 -0.32 -1.76 10.30
N ASN A 107 -1.06 -1.71 11.40
CA ASN A 107 -0.73 -2.38 12.66
C ASN A 107 -0.77 -3.93 12.62
N GLY A 108 -1.16 -4.53 11.50
CA GLY A 108 -1.28 -5.99 11.37
C GLY A 108 -2.66 -6.55 11.68
N THR A 109 -3.64 -5.72 12.00
CA THR A 109 -5.02 -6.18 12.22
C THR A 109 -5.60 -6.68 10.89
N PRO A 110 -6.02 -7.94 10.80
CA PRO A 110 -6.66 -8.46 9.58
C PRO A 110 -8.03 -7.83 9.38
N ILE A 111 -8.41 -7.66 8.11
CA ILE A 111 -9.74 -7.23 7.69
C ILE A 111 -10.44 -8.41 7.03
N ASN A 112 -11.64 -8.70 7.52
CA ASN A 112 -12.52 -9.69 6.91
C ASN A 112 -13.50 -8.96 5.99
N ILE A 113 -13.62 -9.45 4.76
CA ILE A 113 -14.57 -9.00 3.73
C ILE A 113 -15.33 -10.20 3.17
#